data_AF-A0A662TE37-F1
#
_entry.id   AF-A0A662TE37-F1
#
_cell.length_a   1.000
_cell.length_b   1.000
_cell.length_c   1.000
_cell.angle_alpha   90.00
_cell.angle_beta   90.00
_cell.angle_gamma   90.00
#
_symmetry.space_group_name_H-M   'P 1'
#
loop_
_entity.id
_entity.type
_entity.pdbx_description
1 polymer ?
#
loop_
_entity_poly.entity_id
_entity_poly.type
_entity_poly.pdbx_seq_one_letter_code
_entity_poly.pdbx_strand_id
1 'polypeptide(L)'
;MGFSTVLSTAIMALILLTMFTIVYKTNIYQWRTVYESINDLGDNHCNRLRTGISISDVRIEDSNIIMNISNTGHNSIFLRDFKYIDLIVKYKPVVE
;
A
#
# COMPACT_ATOMS: atom_id res chain seq x y z
N MET A 1 53.24 23.57 -18.34
CA MET A 1 52.30 23.12 -17.29
C MET A 1 53.06 22.17 -16.38
N GLY A 2 53.09 22.43 -15.06
CA GLY A 2 53.84 21.60 -14.13
C GLY A 2 53.17 20.24 -13.90
N PHE A 3 53.95 19.21 -13.58
CA PHE A 3 53.44 17.87 -13.25
C PHE A 3 52.33 17.92 -12.17
N SER A 4 52.47 18.82 -11.20
CA SER A 4 51.47 19.09 -10.16
C SER A 4 50.10 19.52 -10.70
N THR A 5 50.06 20.40 -11.70
CA THR A 5 48.80 20.87 -12.31
C THR A 5 48.09 19.77 -13.12
N VAL A 6 48.84 18.85 -13.74
CA VAL A 6 48.25 17.73 -14.47
C VAL A 6 47.65 16.73 -13.48
N LEU A 7 48.36 16.43 -12.40
CA LEU A 7 47.89 15.53 -11.34
C LEU A 7 46.65 16.09 -10.64
N SER A 8 46.62 17.38 -10.29
CA SER A 8 45.46 18.01 -9.65
C SER A 8 44.22 17.97 -10.55
N THR A 9 44.41 18.17 -11.87
CA THR A 9 43.32 18.12 -12.84
C THR A 9 42.77 16.70 -13.01
N ALA A 10 43.65 15.68 -12.99
CA ALA A 10 43.25 14.28 -13.04
C ALA A 10 42.43 13.85 -11.80
N ILE A 11 42.85 14.30 -10.60
CA ILE A 11 42.12 14.04 -9.35
C ILE A 11 40.75 14.74 -9.37
N MET A 12 40.69 15.98 -9.84
CA MET A 12 39.44 16.73 -9.96
C MET A 12 38.46 16.03 -10.92
N ALA A 13 38.94 15.53 -12.06
CA ALA A 13 38.14 14.79 -13.01
C ALA A 13 37.56 13.49 -12.40
N LEU A 14 38.36 12.76 -11.60
CA LEU A 14 37.91 11.56 -10.88
C LEU A 14 36.79 11.89 -9.87
N ILE A 15 36.96 12.96 -9.09
CA ILE A 15 35.94 13.40 -8.12
C ILE A 15 34.63 13.72 -8.84
N LEU A 16 34.68 14.48 -9.94
CA LEU A 16 33.49 14.80 -10.71
C LEU A 16 32.79 13.56 -11.29
N LEU A 17 33.56 12.58 -11.77
CA LEU A 17 33.03 11.30 -12.26
C LEU A 17 32.32 10.51 -11.14
N THR A 18 32.91 10.44 -9.96
CA THR A 18 32.30 9.76 -8.81
C THR A 18 31.02 10.47 -8.35
N MET A 19 31.01 11.80 -8.30
CA MET A 19 29.80 12.57 -7.96
C MET A 19 28.68 12.38 -8.98
N PHE A 20 29.02 12.41 -10.27
CA PHE A 20 28.05 12.17 -11.34
C PHE A 20 27.41 10.78 -11.22
N THR A 21 28.20 9.74 -10.97
CA THR A 21 27.69 8.37 -10.81
C THR A 21 26.83 8.19 -9.56
N ILE A 22 27.17 8.85 -8.44
CA ILE A 22 26.34 8.85 -7.23
C ILE A 22 24.99 9.52 -7.51
N VAL A 23 25.01 10.74 -8.06
CA VAL A 23 23.77 11.48 -8.38
C VAL A 23 22.89 10.67 -9.32
N TYR A 24 23.46 10.12 -10.38
CA TYR A 24 22.73 9.30 -11.35
C TYR A 24 22.09 8.06 -10.69
N LYS A 25 22.84 7.31 -9.89
CA LYS A 25 22.31 6.14 -9.17
C LYS A 25 21.21 6.54 -8.19
N THR A 26 21.45 7.55 -7.35
CA THR A 26 20.45 8.00 -6.37
C THR A 26 19.15 8.44 -7.03
N ASN A 27 19.22 9.11 -8.17
CA ASN A 27 18.05 9.54 -8.93
C ASN A 27 17.24 8.33 -9.43
N ILE A 28 17.89 7.31 -10.00
CA ILE A 28 17.22 6.07 -10.44
C ILE A 28 16.54 5.36 -9.27
N TYR A 29 17.21 5.24 -8.12
CA TYR A 29 16.61 4.59 -6.95
C TYR A 29 15.39 5.35 -6.44
N GLN A 30 15.47 6.69 -6.36
CA GLN A 30 14.32 7.51 -5.93
C GLN A 30 13.14 7.38 -6.90
N TRP A 31 13.38 7.44 -8.21
CA TRP A 31 12.32 7.26 -9.21
C TRP A 31 11.67 5.88 -9.15
N ARG A 32 12.48 4.83 -8.94
CA ARG A 32 11.96 3.48 -8.77
C ARG A 32 11.03 3.38 -7.57
N THR A 33 11.43 3.91 -6.42
CA THR A 33 10.60 3.91 -5.21
C THR A 33 9.31 4.69 -5.40
N VAL A 34 9.36 5.84 -6.06
CA VAL A 34 8.15 6.63 -6.38
C VAL A 34 7.22 5.84 -7.30
N TYR A 35 7.77 5.20 -8.34
CA TYR A 35 6.99 4.41 -9.28
C TYR A 35 6.30 3.20 -8.61
N GLU A 36 7.04 2.45 -7.79
CA GLU A 36 6.50 1.33 -7.01
C GLU A 36 5.38 1.80 -6.07
N SER A 37 5.58 2.93 -5.38
CA SER A 37 4.56 3.52 -4.49
C SER A 37 3.28 3.94 -5.21
N ILE A 38 3.41 4.50 -6.42
CA ILE A 38 2.25 4.91 -7.24
C ILE A 38 1.46 3.69 -7.70
N ASN A 39 2.16 2.63 -8.14
CA ASN A 39 1.51 1.39 -8.53
C ASN A 39 0.78 0.74 -7.35
N ASP A 40 1.43 0.65 -6.19
CA ASP A 40 0.80 0.12 -4.97
C ASP A 40 -0.44 0.92 -4.58
N LEU A 41 -0.41 2.25 -4.72
CA LEU A 41 -1.57 3.10 -4.45
C LEU A 41 -2.71 2.83 -5.46
N GLY A 42 -2.38 2.68 -6.74
CA GLY A 42 -3.34 2.35 -7.80
C GLY A 42 -4.00 0.99 -7.59
N ASP A 43 -3.21 -0.04 -7.30
CA ASP A 43 -3.70 -1.39 -7.04
C ASP A 43 -4.55 -1.44 -5.78
N ASN A 44 -4.13 -0.78 -4.69
CA ASN A 44 -4.95 -0.66 -3.49
C ASN A 44 -6.27 0.07 -3.74
N HIS A 45 -6.24 1.15 -4.52
CA HIS A 45 -7.47 1.87 -4.88
C HIS A 45 -8.42 0.99 -5.69
N CYS A 46 -7.92 0.27 -6.70
CA CYS A 46 -8.70 -0.68 -7.48
C CYS A 46 -9.26 -1.80 -6.60
N ASN A 47 -8.44 -2.36 -5.71
CA ASN A 47 -8.86 -3.41 -4.79
C ASN A 47 -9.96 -2.94 -3.82
N ARG A 48 -9.90 -1.70 -3.33
CA ARG A 48 -10.97 -1.12 -2.50
C ARG A 48 -12.28 -1.02 -3.26
N LEU A 49 -12.25 -0.61 -4.52
CA LEU A 49 -13.46 -0.49 -5.36
C LEU A 49 -14.05 -1.86 -5.76
N ARG A 50 -13.20 -2.89 -5.87
CA ARG A 50 -13.60 -4.25 -6.26
C ARG A 50 -13.98 -5.15 -5.08
N THR A 51 -13.72 -4.71 -3.85
CA THR A 51 -14.11 -5.43 -2.64
C THR A 51 -15.48 -4.95 -2.19
N GLY A 52 -16.41 -5.88 -2.05
CA GLY A 52 -17.79 -5.59 -1.68
C GLY A 52 -18.34 -6.72 -0.84
N ILE A 53 -18.96 -6.37 0.28
CA ILE A 53 -19.59 -7.32 1.19
C ILE A 53 -21.04 -6.87 1.35
N SER A 54 -21.96 -7.81 1.23
CA SER A 54 -23.37 -7.57 1.51
C SER A 54 -23.85 -8.50 2.61
N ILE A 55 -24.71 -7.96 3.48
CA ILE A 55 -25.42 -8.76 4.48
C ILE A 55 -26.73 -9.16 3.84
N SER A 56 -26.90 -10.46 3.56
CA SER A 56 -28.09 -10.97 2.88
C SER A 56 -29.24 -11.26 3.84
N ASP A 57 -28.93 -11.64 5.08
CA ASP A 57 -29.92 -12.01 6.08
C ASP A 57 -29.38 -11.81 7.49
N VAL A 58 -30.25 -11.39 8.40
CA VAL A 58 -29.94 -11.21 9.83
C VAL A 58 -31.06 -11.82 10.64
N ARG A 59 -30.72 -12.75 11.54
CA ARG A 59 -31.66 -13.40 12.45
C ARG A 59 -31.14 -13.34 13.86
N ILE A 60 -32.07 -13.34 14.80
CA ILE A 60 -31.78 -13.41 16.23
C ILE A 60 -32.29 -14.75 16.72
N GLU A 61 -31.40 -15.57 17.25
CA GLU A 61 -31.72 -16.84 17.88
C GLU A 61 -31.21 -16.78 19.32
N ASP A 62 -32.15 -16.80 20.27
CA ASP A 62 -31.91 -16.60 21.71
C ASP A 62 -31.16 -15.28 22.01
N SER A 63 -29.86 -15.38 22.31
CA SER A 63 -28.96 -14.25 22.59
C SER A 63 -27.90 -14.06 21.50
N ASN A 64 -28.01 -14.78 20.38
CA ASN A 64 -27.07 -14.73 19.27
C ASN A 64 -27.67 -13.97 18.09
N ILE A 65 -26.86 -13.11 17.48
CA ILE A 65 -27.17 -12.48 16.19
C ILE A 65 -26.45 -13.28 15.11
N ILE A 66 -27.21 -13.97 14.27
CA ILE A 66 -26.71 -14.76 13.15
C ILE A 66 -26.85 -13.90 11.89
N MET A 67 -25.74 -13.65 11.21
CA MET A 67 -25.71 -12.85 9.98
C MET A 67 -25.13 -13.68 8.84
N ASN A 68 -25.85 -13.73 7.73
CA ASN A 68 -25.31 -14.26 6.49
C ASN A 68 -24.66 -13.15 5.69
N ILE A 69 -23.36 -13.33 5.45
CA ILE A 69 -22.51 -12.37 4.75
C ILE A 69 -22.13 -12.99 3.41
N SER A 70 -22.41 -12.27 2.32
CA SER A 70 -22.03 -12.67 0.96
C SER A 70 -20.99 -11.72 0.38
N ASN A 71 -20.04 -12.27 -0.35
CA ASN A 71 -19.09 -11.50 -1.12
C ASN A 71 -19.74 -11.07 -2.44
N THR A 72 -19.99 -9.78 -2.58
CA THR A 72 -20.54 -9.18 -3.81
C THR A 72 -19.46 -8.51 -4.64
N GLY A 73 -18.26 -8.40 -4.10
CA GLY A 73 -17.09 -7.90 -4.79
C GLY A 73 -16.49 -8.92 -5.76
N HIS A 74 -15.66 -8.42 -6.66
CA HIS A 74 -14.85 -9.25 -7.55
C HIS A 74 -13.63 -9.83 -6.84
N ASN A 75 -13.20 -9.22 -5.73
CA ASN A 75 -12.09 -9.71 -4.92
C ASN A 75 -12.56 -10.75 -3.92
N SER A 76 -11.79 -11.83 -3.75
CA SER A 76 -12.07 -12.86 -2.75
C SER A 76 -11.73 -12.36 -1.35
N ILE A 77 -12.64 -12.55 -0.40
CA ILE A 77 -12.40 -12.29 1.03
C ILE A 77 -12.23 -13.63 1.71
N PHE A 78 -11.06 -13.86 2.31
CA PHE A 78 -10.75 -15.12 2.94
C PHE A 78 -11.23 -15.12 4.40
N LEU A 79 -11.51 -16.30 4.96
CA LEU A 79 -11.90 -16.45 6.38
C LEU A 79 -10.93 -15.77 7.35
N ARG A 80 -9.63 -15.77 7.03
CA ARG A 80 -8.59 -15.10 7.83
C ARG A 80 -8.68 -13.57 7.84
N ASP A 81 -9.34 -12.98 6.85
CA ASP A 81 -9.45 -11.53 6.69
C ASP A 81 -10.58 -10.96 7.58
N PHE A 82 -11.50 -11.81 8.05
CA PHE A 82 -12.57 -11.41 8.98
C PHE A 82 -12.03 -10.84 10.29
N LYS A 83 -10.79 -11.17 10.69
CA LYS A 83 -10.14 -10.55 11.85
C LYS A 83 -9.89 -9.04 11.69
N TYR A 84 -9.96 -8.52 10.47
CA TYR A 84 -9.82 -7.11 10.14
C TYR A 84 -11.17 -6.42 9.88
N ILE A 85 -12.29 -7.12 10.10
CA ILE A 85 -13.63 -6.57 9.94
C ILE A 85 -14.17 -6.22 11.32
N ASP A 86 -14.41 -4.93 11.55
CA ASP A 86 -15.08 -4.45 12.75
C ASP A 86 -16.59 -4.55 12.60
N LEU A 87 -17.26 -5.14 13.61
CA LEU A 87 -18.72 -5.22 13.67
C LEU A 87 -19.26 -4.22 14.70
N ILE A 88 -20.03 -3.24 14.22
CA ILE A 88 -20.72 -2.28 15.08
C ILE A 88 -22.20 -2.62 15.11
N VAL A 89 -22.69 -3.04 16.29
CA VAL A 89 -24.11 -3.37 16.49
C VAL A 89 -24.79 -2.23 17.25
N LYS A 90 -25.84 -1.67 16.66
CA LYS A 90 -26.70 -0.68 17.30
C LYS A 90 -28.11 -1.26 17.42
N TYR A 91 -28.59 -1.42 18.64
CA TYR A 91 -29.94 -1.88 18.93
C TYR A 91 -30.68 -0.86 19.81
N LYS A 92 -32.02 -0.84 19.69
CA LYS A 92 -32.88 -0.07 20.58
C LYS A 92 -33.48 -1.03 21.60
N PRO A 93 -33.34 -0.77 22.92
CA PRO A 93 -34.03 -1.56 23.91
C PRO A 93 -35.55 -1.39 23.72
N VAL A 94 -36.27 -2.50 23.66
CA VAL A 94 -37.72 -2.49 23.78
C VAL A 94 -38.00 -2.30 25.27
N VAL A 95 -38.43 -1.09 25.63
CA VAL A 95 -38.94 -0.80 26.97
C VAL A 95 -40.41 -1.20 26.93
N GLU A 96 -40.76 -2.28 27.65
CA GLU A 96 -42.15 -2.64 27.94
C GLU A 96 -42.78 -1.64 28.91
#